data_AF-A0A1W9X1S9-F1
#
_entry.id   AF-A0A1W9X1S9-F1
#
_cell.length_a   1.000
_cell.length_b   1.000
_cell.length_c   1.000
_cell.angle_alpha   90.00
_cell.angle_beta   90.00
_cell.angle_gamma   90.00
#
_symmetry.space_group_name_H-M   'P 1'
#
loop_
_entity.id
_entity.type
_entity.pdbx_description
1 polymer ?
#
loop_
_entity_poly.entity_id
_entity_poly.type
_entity_poly.pdbx_seq_one_letter_code
_entity_poly.pdbx_strand_id
1 'polypeptide(L)'
;MVEHIENEIIDDEKESNMGSFIHSRTQGRLIVLIGCDERFEVMPELSLDATQIDLNQFGLKTKDELKPDVCVYTKPPEAEPPDDIIKTTQMPDLAIEILSPSQTISELINKLKAYFALNVKSCWLVVPSLTTINVYSQPKRYNTFDMNDIEIVDELIDIRLPIQKVFRMHS
;
A
#
# COMPACT_ATOMS: atom_id res chain seq x y z
N MET A 1 49.69 1.44 19.67
CA MET A 1 48.37 0.84 19.97
C MET A 1 47.36 1.84 19.48
N VAL A 2 46.88 1.66 18.25
CA VAL A 2 45.95 2.58 17.60
C VAL A 2 44.57 1.95 17.79
N GLU A 3 43.72 2.61 18.57
CA GLU A 3 42.32 2.22 18.71
C GLU A 3 41.64 2.42 17.35
N HIS A 4 41.30 1.32 16.70
CA HIS A 4 40.37 1.32 15.58
C HIS A 4 38.97 1.59 16.15
N ILE A 5 38.51 2.82 16.01
CA ILE A 5 37.08 3.13 16.12
C ILE A 5 36.43 2.46 14.91
N GLU A 6 35.73 1.36 15.16
CA GLU A 6 34.80 0.79 14.21
C GLU A 6 33.74 1.87 13.93
N ASN A 7 33.83 2.49 12.75
CA ASN A 7 32.70 3.21 12.19
C ASN A 7 31.57 2.21 12.05
N GLU A 8 30.59 2.24 12.97
CA GLU A 8 29.28 1.68 12.73
C GLU A 8 28.80 2.24 11.38
N ILE A 9 28.72 1.35 10.40
CA ILE A 9 28.02 1.60 9.15
C ILE A 9 26.56 1.75 9.59
N ILE A 10 26.13 2.98 9.82
CA ILE A 10 24.72 3.31 9.95
C ILE A 10 24.12 2.94 8.60
N ASP A 11 23.30 1.91 8.65
CA ASP A 11 22.57 1.36 7.51
C ASP A 11 21.61 2.43 6.98
N ASP A 12 22.06 3.21 5.99
CA ASP A 12 21.32 4.28 5.28
C ASP A 12 19.98 3.77 4.67
N GLU A 13 19.71 2.45 4.70
CA GLU A 13 18.45 1.88 4.26
C GLU A 13 17.26 2.21 5.18
N LYS A 14 17.50 2.66 6.42
CA LYS A 14 16.41 2.94 7.39
C LYS A 14 15.73 4.30 7.26
N GLU A 15 16.25 5.23 6.47
CA GLU A 15 15.67 6.58 6.36
C GLU A 15 14.42 6.70 5.45
N SER A 16 14.02 5.63 4.76
CA SER A 16 12.95 5.70 3.75
C SER A 16 11.51 5.63 4.28
N ASN A 17 11.28 5.40 5.59
CA ASN A 17 9.98 4.97 6.10
C ASN A 17 9.28 5.88 7.13
N MET A 18 9.57 7.19 7.18
CA MET A 18 8.75 8.10 7.97
C MET A 18 7.57 8.62 7.13
N GLY A 19 6.40 7.99 7.33
CA GLY A 19 5.13 8.43 6.75
C GLY A 19 4.93 9.94 6.96
N SER A 20 4.88 10.71 5.87
CA SER A 20 4.66 12.15 5.94
C SER A 20 3.27 12.47 6.50
N PHE A 21 3.07 13.67 7.07
CA PHE A 21 1.79 14.07 7.65
C PHE A 21 0.59 13.86 6.72
N ILE A 22 0.72 14.22 5.44
CA ILE A 22 -0.37 14.05 4.47
C ILE A 22 -0.57 12.58 4.11
N HIS A 23 0.51 11.81 3.93
CA HIS A 23 0.45 10.37 3.68
C HIS A 23 -0.25 9.66 4.84
N SER A 24 0.22 9.82 6.07
CA SER A 24 -0.32 9.18 7.27
C SER A 24 -1.80 9.54 7.49
N ARG A 25 -2.16 10.81 7.30
CA ARG A 25 -3.56 11.25 7.38
C ARG A 25 -4.45 10.60 6.31
N THR A 26 -3.93 10.44 5.10
CA THR A 26 -4.67 9.81 4.00
C THR A 26 -4.85 8.31 4.26
N GLN A 27 -3.78 7.63 4.71
CA GLN A 27 -3.80 6.23 5.10
C GLN A 27 -4.85 5.97 6.19
N GLY A 28 -4.80 6.72 7.30
CA GLY A 28 -5.75 6.56 8.40
C GLY A 28 -7.21 6.77 7.99
N ARG A 29 -7.47 7.69 7.05
CA ARG A 29 -8.83 7.92 6.53
C ARG A 29 -9.31 6.77 5.65
N LEU A 30 -8.45 6.26 4.77
CA LEU A 30 -8.80 5.10 3.94
C LEU A 30 -9.08 3.89 4.82
N ILE A 31 -8.25 3.65 5.84
CA ILE A 31 -8.46 2.56 6.82
C ILE A 31 -9.83 2.68 7.49
N VAL A 32 -10.16 3.85 8.03
CA VAL A 32 -11.45 4.06 8.71
C VAL A 32 -12.62 3.92 7.73
N LEU A 33 -12.52 4.53 6.54
CA LEU A 33 -13.61 4.53 5.57
C LEU A 33 -13.90 3.14 5.01
N ILE A 34 -12.87 2.34 4.73
CA ILE A 34 -13.01 0.96 4.24
C ILE A 34 -13.42 0.03 5.38
N GLY A 35 -12.77 0.13 6.54
CA GLY A 35 -13.03 -0.75 7.69
C GLY A 35 -14.37 -0.53 8.38
N CYS A 36 -15.16 0.49 7.99
CA CYS A 36 -16.57 0.60 8.39
C CYS A 36 -17.48 -0.44 7.72
N ASP A 37 -17.02 -1.10 6.66
CA ASP A 37 -17.74 -2.18 6.00
C ASP A 37 -17.22 -3.54 6.51
N GLU A 38 -18.07 -4.26 7.26
CA GLU A 38 -17.75 -5.53 7.91
C GLU A 38 -17.37 -6.67 6.94
N ARG A 39 -17.54 -6.46 5.62
CA ARG A 39 -17.06 -7.40 4.59
C ARG A 39 -15.54 -7.41 4.45
N PHE A 40 -14.85 -6.41 5.01
CA PHE A 40 -13.43 -6.21 4.80
C PHE A 40 -12.64 -6.20 6.11
N GLU A 41 -11.52 -6.91 6.10
CA GLU A 41 -10.44 -6.76 7.07
C GLU A 41 -9.36 -5.85 6.48
N VAL A 42 -9.01 -4.79 7.18
CA VAL A 42 -8.08 -3.76 6.70
C VAL A 42 -6.80 -3.77 7.54
N MET A 43 -5.69 -4.12 6.92
CA MET A 43 -4.40 -4.28 7.59
C MET A 43 -3.40 -3.26 7.05
N PRO A 44 -3.01 -2.25 7.84
CA PRO A 44 -1.94 -1.33 7.44
C PRO A 44 -0.59 -2.06 7.49
N GLU A 45 0.32 -1.70 6.59
CA GLU A 45 1.73 -2.06 6.73
C GLU A 45 1.99 -3.59 6.88
N LEU A 46 1.15 -4.43 6.27
CA LEU A 46 1.33 -5.88 6.32
C LEU A 46 2.42 -6.35 5.35
N SER A 47 3.36 -7.13 5.84
CA SER A 47 4.43 -7.73 5.02
C SER A 47 3.92 -8.94 4.24
N LEU A 48 4.06 -8.88 2.92
CA LEU A 48 3.65 -9.93 1.98
C LEU A 48 4.86 -10.70 1.47
N ASP A 49 4.77 -12.03 1.50
CA ASP A 49 5.77 -12.94 0.95
C ASP A 49 5.66 -13.00 -0.58
N ALA A 50 6.65 -12.41 -1.24
CA ALA A 50 6.75 -12.33 -2.69
C ALA A 50 7.76 -13.34 -3.28
N THR A 51 8.21 -14.36 -2.53
CA THR A 51 9.18 -15.36 -3.00
C THR A 51 8.73 -16.14 -4.24
N GLN A 52 7.44 -16.10 -4.55
CA GLN A 52 6.84 -16.76 -5.72
C GLN A 52 7.20 -16.09 -7.06
N ILE A 53 7.71 -14.85 -7.04
CA ILE A 53 8.10 -14.09 -8.24
C ILE A 53 9.47 -13.44 -8.06
N ASP A 54 10.20 -13.20 -9.16
CA ASP A 54 11.40 -12.36 -9.13
C ASP A 54 11.00 -10.88 -9.17
N LEU A 55 11.19 -10.16 -8.07
CA LEU A 55 10.84 -8.74 -7.97
C LEU A 55 11.76 -7.83 -8.80
N ASN A 56 12.97 -8.29 -9.15
CA ASN A 56 13.90 -7.50 -9.97
C ASN A 56 13.37 -7.27 -11.38
N GLN A 57 12.53 -8.17 -11.91
CA GLN A 57 11.90 -8.00 -13.22
C GLN A 57 10.97 -6.78 -13.28
N PHE A 58 10.50 -6.30 -12.12
CA PHE A 58 9.70 -5.09 -11.98
C PHE A 58 10.55 -3.87 -11.60
N GLY A 59 11.87 -4.00 -11.44
CA GLY A 59 12.76 -2.93 -11.01
C GLY A 59 12.65 -2.59 -9.52
N LEU A 60 12.20 -3.54 -8.70
CA LEU A 60 12.14 -3.41 -7.25
C LEU A 60 13.44 -3.92 -6.62
N LYS A 61 13.95 -3.23 -5.60
CA LYS A 61 15.21 -3.57 -4.91
C LYS A 61 15.04 -4.67 -3.85
N THR A 62 13.85 -4.76 -3.26
CA THR A 62 13.48 -5.82 -2.32
C THR A 62 13.44 -7.16 -3.04
N LYS A 63 13.85 -8.23 -2.36
CA LYS A 63 13.97 -9.57 -2.95
C LYS A 63 12.70 -10.38 -2.83
N ASP A 64 12.10 -10.41 -1.64
CA ASP A 64 11.11 -11.39 -1.24
C ASP A 64 9.93 -10.79 -0.46
N GLU A 65 9.93 -9.47 -0.26
CA GLU A 65 8.92 -8.79 0.55
C GLU A 65 8.32 -7.60 -0.18
N LEU A 66 7.00 -7.52 -0.17
CA LEU A 66 6.27 -6.31 -0.51
C LEU A 66 5.44 -5.87 0.68
N LYS A 67 5.35 -4.56 0.88
CA LYS A 67 4.61 -3.97 1.98
C LYS A 67 3.72 -2.84 1.45
N PRO A 68 2.45 -3.13 1.14
CA PRO A 68 1.48 -2.09 0.80
C PRO A 68 1.20 -1.20 2.01
N ASP A 69 0.89 0.08 1.78
CA ASP A 69 0.50 0.97 2.87
C ASP A 69 -0.81 0.49 3.51
N VAL A 70 -1.73 -0.07 2.71
CA VAL A 70 -2.97 -0.71 3.19
C VAL A 70 -3.26 -1.97 2.38
N CYS A 71 -3.46 -3.08 3.08
CA CYS A 71 -4.03 -4.32 2.55
C CYS A 71 -5.51 -4.41 2.93
N VAL A 72 -6.34 -4.90 2.01
CA VAL A 72 -7.77 -5.16 2.26
C VAL A 72 -8.09 -6.60 1.84
N TYR A 73 -8.69 -7.36 2.76
CA TYR A 73 -9.08 -8.75 2.57
C TYR A 73 -10.58 -8.92 2.77
N THR A 74 -11.22 -9.69 1.90
CA THR A 74 -12.56 -10.26 2.13
C THR A 74 -12.50 -11.53 2.96
N LYS A 75 -11.35 -12.21 2.93
CA LYS A 75 -11.02 -13.35 3.79
C LYS A 75 -9.56 -13.19 4.23
N PRO A 76 -9.29 -12.71 5.45
CA PRO A 76 -7.93 -12.47 5.92
C PRO A 76 -7.16 -13.78 6.18
N PRO A 77 -5.81 -13.72 6.25
CA PRO A 77 -5.03 -14.79 6.84
C PRO A 77 -5.41 -14.99 8.32
N GLU A 78 -5.36 -16.22 8.81
CA GLU A 78 -5.70 -16.58 10.18
C GLU A 78 -4.42 -16.81 11.00
N ALA A 79 -4.32 -16.15 12.15
CA ALA A 79 -3.30 -16.36 13.18
C ALA A 79 -3.99 -16.28 14.56
N GLU A 80 -3.53 -17.09 15.52
CA GLU A 80 -4.08 -17.11 16.87
C GLU A 80 -2.99 -16.76 17.90
N PRO A 81 -3.25 -15.82 18.83
CA PRO A 81 -2.29 -15.49 19.88
C PRO A 81 -1.90 -16.72 20.72
N PRO A 82 -0.62 -16.87 21.11
CA PRO A 82 0.46 -15.88 20.98
C PRO A 82 1.21 -15.92 19.64
N ASP A 83 0.82 -16.80 18.71
CA ASP A 83 1.47 -16.92 17.41
C ASP A 83 1.03 -15.75 16.50
N ASP A 84 1.96 -15.28 15.66
CA ASP A 84 1.74 -14.16 14.74
C ASP A 84 2.42 -14.43 13.40
N ILE A 85 1.93 -13.79 12.34
CA ILE A 85 2.45 -13.91 10.98
C ILE A 85 3.30 -12.69 10.67
N ILE A 86 4.62 -12.85 10.71
CA ILE A 86 5.57 -11.78 10.36
C ILE A 86 5.47 -11.42 8.87
N LYS A 87 5.25 -12.41 8.00
CA LYS A 87 5.16 -12.26 6.54
C LYS A 87 4.15 -13.26 5.99
N THR A 88 3.07 -12.80 5.38
CA THR A 88 1.98 -13.67 4.89
C THR A 88 2.16 -14.03 3.42
N THR A 89 1.88 -15.28 3.06
CA THR A 89 1.84 -15.75 1.66
C THR A 89 0.47 -15.51 1.00
N GLN A 90 -0.56 -15.26 1.80
CA GLN A 90 -1.90 -14.94 1.30
C GLN A 90 -1.94 -13.47 0.88
N MET A 91 -2.17 -13.23 -0.41
CA MET A 91 -2.22 -11.88 -0.99
C MET A 91 -3.56 -11.20 -0.71
N PRO A 92 -3.58 -9.88 -0.53
CA PRO A 92 -4.83 -9.13 -0.33
C PRO A 92 -5.69 -9.13 -1.60
N ASP A 93 -6.98 -8.92 -1.42
CA ASP A 93 -7.89 -8.65 -2.54
C ASP A 93 -7.60 -7.26 -3.14
N LEU A 94 -7.22 -6.30 -2.28
CA LEU A 94 -6.79 -4.96 -2.66
C LEU A 94 -5.51 -4.54 -1.94
N ALA A 95 -4.54 -4.03 -2.71
CA ALA A 95 -3.37 -3.32 -2.21
C ALA A 95 -3.45 -1.82 -2.55
N ILE A 96 -3.24 -0.96 -1.55
CA ILE A 96 -3.24 0.50 -1.72
C ILE A 96 -1.83 1.04 -1.48
N GLU A 97 -1.35 1.87 -2.41
CA GLU A 97 -0.15 2.68 -2.28
C GLU A 97 -0.51 4.17 -2.25
N ILE A 98 0.11 4.91 -1.35
CA ILE A 98 -0.13 6.32 -1.09
C ILE A 98 1.18 7.06 -1.29
N LEU A 99 1.26 7.85 -2.36
CA LEU A 99 2.46 8.58 -2.69
C LEU A 99 2.91 9.50 -1.54
N SER A 100 4.07 9.20 -0.96
CA SER A 100 4.77 10.06 -0.02
C SER A 100 5.84 10.92 -0.71
N PRO A 101 6.35 11.99 -0.07
CA PRO A 101 7.36 12.86 -0.67
C PRO A 101 8.69 12.19 -1.03
N SER A 102 9.05 11.08 -0.37
CA SER A 102 10.31 10.35 -0.62
C SER A 102 10.19 9.32 -1.74
N GLN A 103 8.98 9.01 -2.19
CA GLN A 103 8.71 7.99 -3.20
C GLN A 103 8.44 8.62 -4.56
N THR A 104 8.74 7.87 -5.61
CA THR A 104 8.38 8.22 -6.98
C THR A 104 7.14 7.45 -7.42
N ILE A 105 6.36 8.05 -8.34
CA ILE A 105 5.23 7.35 -8.98
C ILE A 105 5.72 6.07 -9.68
N SER A 106 6.90 6.08 -10.29
CA SER A 106 7.44 4.91 -10.99
C SER A 106 7.70 3.73 -10.05
N GLU A 107 8.20 3.97 -8.85
CA GLU A 107 8.41 2.92 -7.84
C GLU A 107 7.09 2.29 -7.42
N LEU A 108 6.06 3.12 -7.15
CA LEU A 108 4.74 2.61 -6.80
C LEU A 108 4.11 1.83 -7.94
N ILE A 109 4.17 2.32 -9.17
CA ILE A 109 3.69 1.59 -10.36
C ILE A 109 4.40 0.24 -10.52
N ASN A 110 5.68 0.14 -10.15
CA ASN A 110 6.40 -1.13 -10.16
C ASN A 110 5.90 -2.09 -9.06
N LYS A 111 5.59 -1.60 -7.85
CA LYS A 111 4.92 -2.40 -6.81
C LYS A 111 3.56 -2.92 -7.30
N LEU A 112 2.75 -2.05 -7.93
CA LEU A 112 1.45 -2.42 -8.51
C LEU A 112 1.56 -3.57 -9.52
N LYS A 113 2.55 -3.53 -10.42
CA LYS A 113 2.80 -4.64 -11.36
C LYS A 113 3.12 -5.95 -10.64
N ALA A 114 3.92 -5.88 -9.56
CA ALA A 114 4.25 -7.05 -8.76
C ALA A 114 3.02 -7.59 -8.01
N TYR A 115 2.16 -6.73 -7.46
CA TYR A 115 0.89 -7.12 -6.85
C TYR A 115 -0.03 -7.87 -7.82
N PHE A 116 -0.20 -7.35 -9.04
CA PHE A 116 -0.96 -8.06 -10.07
C PHE A 116 -0.32 -9.39 -10.48
N ALA A 117 1.01 -9.47 -10.54
CA ALA A 117 1.72 -10.74 -10.80
C ALA A 117 1.53 -11.76 -9.67
N LEU A 118 1.24 -11.30 -8.45
CA LEU A 118 0.87 -12.09 -7.29
C LEU A 118 -0.65 -12.32 -7.15
N ASN A 119 -1.43 -11.97 -8.18
CA ASN A 119 -2.90 -12.13 -8.26
C ASN A 119 -3.72 -11.27 -7.28
N VAL A 120 -3.18 -10.15 -6.81
CA VAL A 120 -4.01 -9.11 -6.17
C VAL A 120 -5.05 -8.62 -7.18
N LYS A 121 -6.33 -8.57 -6.78
CA LYS A 121 -7.44 -8.31 -7.72
C LYS A 121 -7.49 -6.85 -8.15
N SER A 122 -7.30 -5.93 -7.21
CA SER A 122 -7.32 -4.49 -7.45
C SER A 122 -6.14 -3.80 -6.79
N CYS A 123 -5.66 -2.70 -7.37
CA CYS A 123 -4.65 -1.86 -6.73
C CYS A 123 -5.04 -0.39 -6.80
N TRP A 124 -4.84 0.35 -5.72
CA TRP A 124 -5.08 1.79 -5.71
C TRP A 124 -3.75 2.54 -5.63
N LEU A 125 -3.56 3.53 -6.50
CA LEU A 125 -2.50 4.53 -6.36
C LEU A 125 -3.13 5.86 -5.95
N VAL A 126 -2.90 6.25 -4.71
CA VAL A 126 -3.40 7.48 -4.11
C VAL A 126 -2.30 8.54 -4.22
N VAL A 127 -2.64 9.71 -4.78
CA VAL A 127 -1.71 10.83 -4.91
C VAL A 127 -2.27 12.03 -4.13
N PRO A 128 -1.97 12.13 -2.83
CA PRO A 128 -2.60 13.13 -1.96
C PRO A 128 -2.33 14.57 -2.39
N SER A 129 -1.14 14.87 -2.93
CA SER A 129 -0.77 16.21 -3.42
C SER A 129 -1.66 16.70 -4.58
N LEU A 130 -2.25 15.75 -5.32
CA LEU A 130 -3.17 16.02 -6.43
C LEU A 130 -4.62 15.71 -6.06
N THR A 131 -4.89 15.23 -4.84
CA THR A 131 -6.22 14.76 -4.40
C THR A 131 -6.86 13.78 -5.39
N THR A 132 -6.04 12.88 -5.95
CA THR A 132 -6.46 11.89 -6.95
C THR A 132 -6.24 10.48 -6.45
N ILE A 133 -7.10 9.57 -6.92
CA ILE A 133 -6.95 8.12 -6.72
C ILE A 133 -7.12 7.44 -8.07
N ASN A 134 -6.13 6.64 -8.45
CA ASN A 134 -6.24 5.74 -9.59
C ASN A 134 -6.58 4.33 -9.08
N VAL A 135 -7.72 3.78 -9.52
CA VAL A 135 -8.19 2.43 -9.20
C VAL A 135 -7.86 1.52 -10.37
N TYR A 136 -6.86 0.65 -10.21
CA TYR A 136 -6.39 -0.28 -11.24
C TYR A 136 -7.13 -1.61 -11.13
N SER A 137 -7.74 -2.03 -12.23
CA SER A 137 -8.26 -3.40 -12.40
C SER A 137 -7.21 -4.34 -13.01
N GLN A 138 -6.21 -3.78 -13.68
CA GLN A 138 -5.08 -4.45 -14.30
C GLN A 138 -3.90 -3.46 -14.40
N PRO A 139 -2.64 -3.91 -14.60
CA PRO A 139 -1.47 -3.02 -14.63
C PRO A 139 -1.55 -1.82 -15.60
N LYS A 140 -2.37 -1.92 -16.66
CA LYS A 140 -2.53 -0.88 -17.68
C LYS A 140 -3.95 -0.31 -17.78
N ARG A 141 -4.87 -0.72 -16.90
CA ARG A 141 -6.28 -0.32 -16.94
C ARG A 141 -6.71 0.20 -15.58
N TYR A 142 -7.04 1.48 -15.53
CA TYR A 142 -7.49 2.14 -14.31
C TYR A 142 -8.54 3.22 -14.62
N ASN A 143 -9.33 3.54 -13.60
CA ASN A 143 -10.16 4.74 -13.57
C ASN A 143 -9.50 5.73 -12.60
N THR A 144 -9.54 7.02 -12.95
CA THR A 144 -9.06 8.10 -12.10
C THR A 144 -10.24 8.78 -11.45
N PHE A 145 -10.14 9.03 -10.15
CA PHE A 145 -11.10 9.79 -9.37
C PHE A 145 -10.41 11.01 -8.77
N ASP A 146 -11.10 12.15 -8.78
CA ASP A 146 -10.65 13.40 -8.17
C ASP A 146 -11.77 14.09 -7.37
N MET A 147 -11.50 15.28 -6.83
CA MET A 147 -12.44 15.99 -5.97
C MET A 147 -13.75 16.42 -6.65
N ASN A 148 -13.85 16.33 -7.98
CA ASN A 148 -15.08 16.57 -8.75
C ASN A 148 -16.01 15.35 -8.79
N ASP A 149 -15.49 14.15 -8.50
CA ASP A 149 -16.29 12.93 -8.41
C ASP A 149 -17.01 12.84 -7.06
N ILE A 150 -18.17 12.19 -7.03
CA ILE A 150 -18.94 11.99 -5.78
C ILE A 150 -18.32 10.86 -4.94
N GLU A 151 -17.87 9.80 -5.61
CA GLU A 151 -17.33 8.61 -4.97
C GLU A 151 -16.23 7.97 -5.82
N ILE A 152 -15.27 7.34 -5.14
CA ILE A 152 -14.37 6.35 -5.72
C ILE A 152 -15.16 5.06 -5.86
N VAL A 153 -15.06 4.40 -7.01
CA VAL A 153 -15.71 3.12 -7.28
C VAL A 153 -14.65 2.09 -7.68
N ASP A 154 -14.57 1.01 -6.92
CA ASP A 154 -13.84 -0.20 -7.28
C ASP A 154 -14.82 -1.36 -7.47
N GLU A 155 -15.06 -1.72 -8.73
CA GLU A 155 -16.03 -2.75 -9.11
C GLU A 155 -15.56 -4.17 -8.80
N LEU A 156 -14.25 -4.41 -8.67
CA LEU A 156 -13.72 -5.78 -8.51
C LEU A 156 -13.91 -6.33 -7.10
N ILE A 157 -13.93 -5.45 -6.12
CA ILE A 157 -14.09 -5.74 -4.69
C ILE A 157 -15.31 -5.05 -4.09
N ASP A 158 -16.11 -4.36 -4.92
CA ASP A 158 -17.35 -3.66 -4.54
C ASP A 158 -17.17 -2.64 -3.40
N ILE A 159 -16.16 -1.77 -3.55
CA ILE A 159 -15.91 -0.63 -2.66
C ILE A 159 -16.42 0.65 -3.32
N ARG A 160 -17.20 1.43 -2.56
CA ARG A 160 -17.66 2.77 -2.91
C ARG A 160 -17.43 3.74 -1.76
N LEU A 161 -16.61 4.77 -1.97
CA LEU A 161 -16.24 5.72 -0.91
C LEU A 161 -16.36 7.16 -1.36
N PRO A 162 -16.90 8.08 -0.56
CA PRO A 162 -16.91 9.50 -0.89
C PRO A 162 -15.48 10.09 -0.85
N ILE A 163 -14.96 10.47 -2.01
CA ILE A 163 -13.57 10.94 -2.17
C ILE A 163 -13.26 12.17 -1.32
N GLN A 164 -14.25 13.04 -1.11
CA GLN A 164 -14.11 14.22 -0.26
C GLN A 164 -13.81 13.84 1.19
N LYS A 165 -14.25 12.68 1.68
CA LYS A 165 -13.90 12.22 3.04
C LYS A 165 -12.45 11.75 3.13
N VAL A 166 -11.88 11.23 2.05
CA VAL A 166 -10.46 10.84 1.98
C VAL A 166 -9.57 12.09 2.09
N PHE A 167 -9.87 13.14 1.33
CA PHE A 167 -9.01 14.32 1.24
C PHE A 167 -9.44 15.54 2.07
N ARG A 168 -10.51 15.44 2.86
CA ARG A 168 -11.08 16.56 3.64
C ARG A 168 -10.01 17.42 4.32
N MET A 169 -10.10 18.73 4.19
CA MET A 169 -9.36 19.64 5.05
C MET A 169 -10.20 19.93 6.30
N HIS A 170 -9.61 19.78 7.49
CA HIS A 170 -10.23 20.35 8.69
C HIS A 170 -10.02 21.86 8.61
N SER A 171 -11.12 22.60 8.48
CA SER A 171 -11.18 24.04 8.68
C SER A 171 -11.49 24.33 10.13
#